data_AF-A0A9D8GYG6-F1
#
_entry.id   AF-A0A9D8GYG6-F1
#
_cell.length_a   1.000
_cell.length_b   1.000
_cell.length_c   1.000
_cell.angle_alpha   90.00
_cell.angle_beta   90.00
_cell.angle_gamma   90.00
#
_symmetry.space_group_name_H-M   'P 1'
#
loop_
_entity.id
_entity.type
_entity.pdbx_description
1 polymer ?
#
loop_
_entity_poly.entity_id
_entity_poly.type
_entity_poly.pdbx_seq_one_letter_code
_entity_poly.pdbx_strand_id
1 'polypeptide(L)'
;MLLGTGLSPLQAWAADINVSTEAQLRTAITSAASGDRIVFNAGITLTQDLPAVQTNVTIVGNNNTLSGNNQFRGLFIGAFTGSTQTAVAVTVQDLTIANARAAGGSGGSGGGAGLGGALFVADQATVTVSNLSLTGNSAVGGNSGGGTAAGGGGMGGNAGTGGGG
;
A
#
# COMPACT_ATOMS: atom_id res chain seq x y z
N MET A 1 -1.77 -49.12 20.54
CA MET A 1 -0.62 -49.00 19.62
C MET A 1 -0.95 -47.87 18.65
N LEU A 2 -0.34 -46.72 18.87
CA LEU A 2 -0.66 -45.43 18.27
C LEU A 2 -0.01 -45.33 16.88
N LEU A 3 -0.81 -45.40 15.82
CA LEU A 3 -0.36 -45.15 14.44
C LEU A 3 -0.50 -43.66 14.15
N GLY A 4 0.61 -42.94 14.27
CA GLY A 4 0.72 -41.53 13.93
C GLY A 4 0.58 -41.32 12.42
N THR A 5 -0.48 -40.63 12.01
CA THR A 5 -0.54 -40.01 10.69
C THR A 5 0.28 -38.72 10.73
N GLY A 6 1.54 -38.82 10.30
CA GLY A 6 2.39 -37.68 10.03
C GLY A 6 1.76 -36.82 8.95
N LEU A 7 1.02 -35.79 9.34
CA LEU A 7 0.69 -34.65 8.49
C LEU A 7 2.01 -33.90 8.26
N SER A 8 2.74 -34.28 7.22
CA SER A 8 3.81 -33.45 6.68
C SER A 8 3.22 -32.08 6.32
N PRO A 9 3.73 -30.96 6.87
CA PRO A 9 3.27 -29.65 6.42
C PRO A 9 3.67 -29.51 4.96
N LEU A 10 2.68 -29.33 4.08
CA LEU A 10 2.91 -28.82 2.73
C LEU A 10 3.76 -27.56 2.89
N GLN A 11 4.99 -27.56 2.40
CA GLN A 11 5.75 -26.32 2.22
C GLN A 11 4.89 -25.43 1.32
N ALA A 12 4.39 -24.32 1.86
CA ALA A 12 3.75 -23.29 1.05
C ALA A 12 4.83 -22.73 0.11
N TRP A 13 4.84 -23.18 -1.14
CA TRP A 13 5.64 -22.54 -2.17
C TRP A 13 5.05 -21.16 -2.41
N ALA A 14 5.91 -20.14 -2.36
CA ALA A 14 5.61 -18.81 -2.87
C ALA A 14 5.03 -18.94 -4.29
N ALA A 15 3.79 -18.48 -4.50
CA ALA A 15 3.17 -18.47 -5.81
C ALA A 15 3.46 -17.16 -6.54
N ASP A 16 3.67 -17.23 -7.86
CA ASP A 16 3.72 -16.05 -8.73
C ASP A 16 2.29 -15.69 -9.16
N ILE A 17 1.82 -14.51 -8.75
CA ILE A 17 0.54 -13.91 -9.10
C ILE A 17 0.80 -12.85 -10.18
N ASN A 18 0.54 -13.20 -11.43
CA ASN A 18 0.78 -12.32 -12.57
C ASN A 18 -0.33 -11.26 -12.70
N VAL A 19 0.07 -9.99 -12.84
CA VAL A 19 -0.84 -8.86 -12.96
C VAL A 19 -0.52 -8.03 -14.20
N SER A 20 -1.54 -7.72 -15.00
CA SER A 20 -1.46 -6.88 -16.20
C SER A 20 -2.50 -5.74 -16.18
N THR A 21 -3.40 -5.73 -15.19
CA THR A 21 -4.43 -4.72 -15.03
C THR A 21 -4.53 -4.27 -13.57
N GLU A 22 -5.11 -3.09 -13.34
CA GLU A 22 -5.34 -2.58 -12.00
C GLU A 22 -6.21 -3.51 -11.15
N ALA A 23 -7.26 -4.10 -11.75
CA ALA A 23 -8.15 -5.04 -11.06
C ALA A 23 -7.38 -6.28 -10.57
N GLN A 24 -6.49 -6.82 -11.40
CA GLN A 24 -5.64 -7.96 -11.02
C GLN A 24 -4.67 -7.58 -9.90
N LEU A 25 -4.03 -6.40 -9.98
CA LEU A 25 -3.14 -5.91 -8.93
C LEU A 25 -3.87 -5.76 -7.59
N ARG A 26 -5.07 -5.17 -7.61
CA ARG A 26 -5.91 -5.02 -6.43
C ARG A 26 -6.25 -6.37 -5.80
N THR A 27 -6.71 -7.33 -6.60
CA THR A 27 -7.03 -8.67 -6.12
C THR A 27 -5.78 -9.36 -5.56
N ALA A 28 -4.64 -9.26 -6.24
CA ALA A 28 -3.38 -9.84 -5.79
C ALA A 28 -2.97 -9.30 -4.42
N ILE A 29 -3.02 -7.97 -4.21
CA ILE A 29 -2.70 -7.34 -2.92
C ILE A 29 -3.57 -7.89 -1.78
N THR A 30 -4.86 -8.14 -2.03
CA THR A 30 -5.80 -8.57 -0.98
C THR A 30 -5.86 -10.08 -0.76
N SER A 31 -5.42 -10.89 -1.73
CA SER A 31 -5.59 -12.35 -1.69
C SER A 31 -4.27 -13.13 -1.63
N ALA A 32 -3.13 -12.48 -1.86
CA ALA A 32 -1.82 -13.11 -1.75
C ALA A 32 -1.60 -13.71 -0.36
N ALA A 33 -1.00 -14.89 -0.33
CA ALA A 33 -0.51 -15.53 0.88
C ALA A 33 0.89 -15.02 1.23
N SER A 34 1.28 -15.18 2.50
CA SER A 34 2.63 -14.84 2.95
C SER A 34 3.66 -15.67 2.20
N GLY A 35 4.59 -14.99 1.54
CA GLY A 35 5.63 -15.58 0.68
C GLY A 35 5.39 -15.37 -0.81
N ASP A 36 4.16 -15.06 -1.24
CA ASP A 36 3.82 -14.92 -2.66
C ASP A 36 4.54 -13.75 -3.35
N ARG A 37 4.61 -13.84 -4.68
CA ARG A 37 5.19 -12.83 -5.55
C ARG A 37 4.10 -12.21 -6.41
N ILE A 38 3.94 -10.90 -6.36
CA ILE A 38 3.05 -10.15 -7.26
C ILE A 38 3.90 -9.66 -8.43
N VAL A 39 3.67 -10.22 -9.61
CA VAL A 39 4.55 -10.06 -10.78
C VAL A 39 3.86 -9.23 -11.85
N PHE A 40 4.41 -8.08 -12.18
CA PHE A 40 3.89 -7.21 -13.23
C PHE A 40 4.27 -7.76 -14.61
N ASN A 41 3.28 -7.93 -15.48
CA ASN A 41 3.44 -8.30 -16.88
C ASN A 41 3.14 -7.14 -17.85
N ALA A 42 2.66 -6.01 -17.32
CA ALA A 42 2.41 -4.78 -18.05
C ALA A 42 2.48 -3.57 -17.12
N GLY A 43 2.60 -2.38 -17.71
CA GLY A 43 2.37 -1.13 -16.97
C GLY A 43 0.92 -1.00 -16.53
N ILE A 44 0.69 -0.52 -15.31
CA ILE A 44 -0.62 -0.38 -14.70
C ILE A 44 -0.84 1.09 -14.34
N THR A 45 -1.94 1.67 -14.80
CA THR A 45 -2.38 3.02 -14.39
C THR A 45 -3.58 2.89 -13.47
N LEU A 46 -3.52 3.55 -12.31
CA LEU A 46 -4.56 3.53 -11.30
C LEU A 46 -5.74 4.42 -11.70
N THR A 47 -6.94 3.92 -11.42
CA THR A 47 -8.23 4.61 -11.56
C THR A 47 -8.94 4.80 -10.21
N GLN A 48 -8.35 4.26 -9.13
CA GLN A 48 -8.79 4.34 -7.73
C GLN A 48 -7.63 3.92 -6.82
N ASP A 49 -7.68 4.30 -5.53
CA ASP A 49 -6.65 3.94 -4.56
C ASP A 49 -6.51 2.42 -4.40
N LEU A 50 -5.28 1.94 -4.29
CA LEU A 50 -4.98 0.54 -3.98
C LEU A 50 -5.25 0.24 -2.50
N PRO A 51 -5.64 -1.01 -2.17
CA PRO A 51 -5.67 -1.45 -0.78
C PRO A 51 -4.24 -1.48 -0.21
N ALA A 52 -4.13 -1.43 1.12
CA ALA A 52 -2.87 -1.61 1.82
C ALA A 52 -2.29 -3.01 1.55
N VAL A 53 -0.97 -3.09 1.37
CA VAL A 53 -0.24 -4.36 1.34
C VAL A 53 0.02 -4.77 2.78
N GLN A 54 -0.78 -5.74 3.25
CA GLN A 54 -0.78 -6.20 4.64
C GLN A 54 -0.12 -7.57 4.82
N THR A 55 0.28 -8.22 3.73
CA THR A 55 0.87 -9.57 3.72
C THR A 55 2.34 -9.49 3.31
N ASN A 56 3.15 -10.41 3.84
CA ASN A 56 4.56 -10.50 3.45
C ASN A 56 4.68 -11.01 2.01
N VAL A 57 4.97 -10.14 1.07
CA VAL A 57 5.04 -10.46 -0.36
C VAL A 57 6.27 -9.84 -1.02
N THR A 58 6.63 -10.35 -2.18
CA THR A 58 7.57 -9.69 -3.09
C THR A 58 6.82 -9.11 -4.28
N ILE A 59 6.93 -7.81 -4.50
CA ILE A 59 6.40 -7.12 -5.67
C ILE A 59 7.51 -7.02 -6.70
N VAL A 60 7.32 -7.68 -7.84
CA VAL A 60 8.28 -7.73 -8.96
C VAL A 60 7.71 -6.91 -10.11
N GLY A 61 8.30 -5.75 -10.36
CA GLY A 61 7.84 -4.84 -11.40
C GLY A 61 8.22 -5.25 -12.81
N ASN A 62 9.24 -6.08 -13.02
CA ASN A 62 9.74 -6.46 -14.35
C ASN A 62 9.98 -5.25 -15.29
N ASN A 63 10.51 -4.17 -14.73
CA ASN A 63 10.72 -2.86 -15.37
C ASN A 63 9.44 -2.16 -15.85
N ASN A 64 8.26 -2.59 -15.39
CA ASN A 64 7.00 -1.92 -15.68
C ASN A 64 6.81 -0.66 -14.81
N THR A 65 5.78 0.12 -15.17
CA THR A 65 5.38 1.32 -14.42
C THR A 65 4.04 1.09 -13.72
N LEU A 66 3.99 1.41 -12.43
CA LEU A 66 2.76 1.70 -11.69
C LEU A 66 2.53 3.21 -11.69
N SER A 67 1.54 3.67 -12.43
CA SER A 67 1.18 5.09 -12.52
C SER A 67 0.01 5.42 -11.60
N GLY A 68 0.16 6.37 -10.69
CA GLY A 68 -0.96 6.87 -9.89
C GLY A 68 -1.84 7.91 -10.60
N ASN A 69 -1.63 8.13 -11.91
CA ASN A 69 -2.44 9.02 -12.75
C ASN A 69 -2.58 10.47 -12.23
N ASN A 70 -1.60 10.96 -11.49
CA ASN A 70 -1.59 12.25 -10.76
C ASN A 70 -2.70 12.39 -9.72
N GLN A 71 -3.41 11.32 -9.38
CA GLN A 71 -4.62 11.36 -8.58
C GLN A 71 -4.55 10.43 -7.37
N PHE A 72 -4.00 9.23 -7.57
CA PHE A 72 -4.02 8.14 -6.61
C PHE A 72 -2.65 7.90 -6.02
N ARG A 73 -2.65 7.40 -4.77
CA ARG A 73 -1.45 6.94 -4.11
C ARG A 73 -0.90 5.70 -4.82
N GLY A 74 0.43 5.56 -4.80
CA GLY A 74 1.08 4.31 -5.21
C GLY A 74 0.89 3.22 -4.16
N LEU A 75 1.98 2.67 -3.65
CA LEU A 75 1.92 1.56 -2.69
C LEU A 75 1.80 2.08 -1.25
N PHE A 76 0.86 1.52 -0.50
CA PHE A 76 0.77 1.66 0.95
C PHE A 76 1.15 0.33 1.59
N ILE A 77 2.24 0.29 2.35
CA ILE A 77 2.71 -0.90 3.05
C ILE A 77 2.45 -0.73 4.55
N GLY A 78 1.63 -1.60 5.11
CA GLY A 78 1.25 -1.57 6.52
C GLY A 78 0.15 -2.57 6.80
N ALA A 79 0.27 -3.32 7.90
CA ALA A 79 -0.69 -4.33 8.31
C ALA A 79 -1.37 -3.93 9.62
N PHE A 80 -2.63 -4.35 9.76
CA PHE A 80 -3.45 -4.01 10.91
C PHE A 80 -4.24 -5.23 11.41
N THR A 81 -4.28 -5.40 12.73
CA THR A 81 -5.25 -6.28 13.40
C THR A 81 -6.18 -5.38 14.22
N GLY A 82 -7.38 -5.14 13.71
CA GLY A 82 -8.25 -4.09 14.24
C GLY A 82 -7.62 -2.71 14.03
N SER A 83 -7.45 -1.94 15.11
CA SER A 83 -6.80 -0.62 15.10
C SER A 83 -5.29 -0.67 15.43
N THR A 84 -4.72 -1.86 15.64
CA THR A 84 -3.32 -2.03 16.04
C THR A 84 -2.46 -2.40 14.84
N GLN A 85 -1.36 -1.68 14.65
CA GLN A 85 -0.38 -1.99 13.60
C GLN A 85 0.39 -3.28 13.93
N THR A 86 0.57 -4.11 12.91
CA THR A 86 1.30 -5.37 12.99
C THR A 86 2.45 -5.40 12.01
N ALA A 87 3.43 -6.26 12.29
CA ALA A 87 4.61 -6.36 11.45
C ALA A 87 4.27 -6.92 10.06
N VAL A 88 4.78 -6.27 9.03
CA VAL A 88 4.72 -6.74 7.64
C VAL A 88 6.04 -6.44 6.94
N ALA A 89 6.53 -7.39 6.15
CA ALA A 89 7.77 -7.26 5.38
C ALA A 89 7.50 -7.42 3.89
N VAL A 90 7.76 -6.38 3.10
CA VAL A 90 7.55 -6.38 1.65
C VAL A 90 8.86 -6.10 0.94
N THR A 91 9.13 -6.85 -0.12
CA THR A 91 10.20 -6.52 -1.06
C THR A 91 9.59 -5.92 -2.32
N VAL A 92 10.14 -4.81 -2.82
CA VAL A 92 9.73 -4.20 -4.09
C VAL A 92 10.94 -4.11 -5.00
N GLN A 93 10.86 -4.71 -6.19
CA GLN A 93 11.98 -4.73 -7.11
C GLN A 93 11.58 -4.44 -8.56
N ASP A 94 12.51 -3.84 -9.30
CA ASP A 94 12.43 -3.66 -10.75
C ASP A 94 11.14 -2.94 -11.19
N LEU A 95 10.75 -1.88 -10.47
CA LEU A 95 9.48 -1.18 -10.69
C LEU A 95 9.74 0.33 -10.82
N THR A 96 8.98 0.98 -11.69
CA THR A 96 8.83 2.45 -11.65
C THR A 96 7.49 2.79 -11.02
N ILE A 97 7.46 3.62 -9.97
CA ILE A 97 6.23 4.23 -9.46
C ILE A 97 6.22 5.69 -9.92
N ALA A 98 5.25 6.02 -10.76
CA ALA A 98 5.16 7.30 -11.44
C ALA A 98 3.87 8.04 -11.13
N ASN A 99 3.91 9.37 -11.15
CA ASN A 99 2.73 10.23 -11.15
C ASN A 99 1.76 9.89 -10.00
N ALA A 100 2.25 9.40 -8.88
CA ALA A 100 1.43 9.01 -7.75
C ALA A 100 1.24 10.19 -6.80
N ARG A 101 0.00 10.42 -6.37
CA ARG A 101 -0.37 11.56 -5.54
C ARG A 101 -1.03 11.11 -4.26
N ALA A 102 -0.41 11.44 -3.13
CA ALA A 102 -1.06 11.39 -1.83
C ALA A 102 -1.58 12.78 -1.47
N ALA A 103 -2.84 12.85 -1.04
CA ALA A 103 -3.44 14.05 -0.49
C ALA A 103 -3.90 13.81 0.95
N GLY A 104 -3.46 14.67 1.85
CA GLY A 104 -3.98 14.77 3.20
C GLY A 104 -5.37 15.37 3.18
N GLY A 105 -6.18 14.94 4.13
CA GLY A 105 -7.55 15.39 4.24
C GLY A 105 -7.68 16.81 4.79
N SER A 106 -8.74 17.53 4.43
CA SER A 106 -9.02 18.84 5.03
C SER A 106 -9.57 18.67 6.44
N GLY A 107 -9.08 19.44 7.40
CA GLY A 107 -9.56 19.39 8.80
C GLY A 107 -9.87 20.76 9.38
N GLY A 108 -10.56 20.78 10.53
CA GLY A 108 -11.07 22.02 11.15
C GLY A 108 -9.92 22.88 11.67
N SER A 109 -9.18 22.36 12.65
CA SER A 109 -8.03 23.01 13.27
C SER A 109 -6.68 22.63 12.63
N GLY A 110 -6.64 21.60 11.78
CA GLY A 110 -5.44 21.19 11.05
C GLY A 110 -5.76 20.20 9.93
N GLY A 111 -5.04 20.31 8.80
CA GLY A 111 -5.14 19.35 7.71
C GLY A 111 -4.42 18.04 8.03
N GLY A 112 -4.87 16.94 7.44
CA GLY A 112 -4.19 15.66 7.49
C GLY A 112 -2.95 15.63 6.61
N ALA A 113 -2.08 14.64 6.81
CA ALA A 113 -0.82 14.55 6.10
C ALA A 113 -0.98 13.85 4.74
N GLY A 114 -0.34 14.41 3.70
CA GLY A 114 -0.21 13.77 2.39
C GLY A 114 0.95 12.79 2.35
N LEU A 115 0.96 11.79 3.22
CA LEU A 115 2.13 10.91 3.39
C LEU A 115 2.40 10.10 2.12
N GLY A 116 3.65 9.87 1.72
CA GLY A 116 4.06 8.84 0.73
C GLY A 116 3.24 8.75 -0.57
N GLY A 117 3.39 9.72 -1.48
CA GLY A 117 2.72 9.72 -2.79
C GLY A 117 2.99 8.45 -3.60
N ALA A 118 4.27 8.08 -3.74
CA ALA A 118 4.69 6.88 -4.46
C ALA A 118 4.65 5.61 -3.59
N LEU A 119 5.26 5.71 -2.42
CA LEU A 119 5.42 4.62 -1.47
C LEU A 119 5.24 5.20 -0.06
N PHE A 120 4.32 4.63 0.69
CA PHE A 120 4.16 4.88 2.11
C PHE A 120 4.48 3.61 2.89
N VAL A 121 5.33 3.73 3.91
CA VAL A 121 5.70 2.65 4.82
C VAL A 121 5.17 3.03 6.20
N ALA A 122 4.17 2.29 6.66
CA ALA A 122 3.55 2.51 7.96
C ALA A 122 4.46 2.03 9.10
N ASP A 123 4.13 2.41 10.33
CA ASP A 123 4.77 1.85 11.52
C ASP A 123 4.64 0.31 11.53
N GLN A 124 5.67 -0.36 12.09
CA GLN A 124 5.87 -1.81 12.06
C GLN A 124 6.07 -2.45 10.67
N ALA A 125 5.97 -1.69 9.57
CA ALA A 125 6.28 -2.21 8.24
C ALA A 125 7.79 -2.10 7.92
N THR A 126 8.33 -3.12 7.26
CA THR A 126 9.68 -3.12 6.69
C THR A 126 9.58 -3.26 5.17
N VAL A 127 10.26 -2.38 4.44
CA VAL A 127 10.33 -2.47 2.98
C VAL A 127 11.78 -2.58 2.52
N THR A 128 12.07 -3.62 1.73
CA THR A 128 13.33 -3.75 0.99
C THR A 128 13.09 -3.35 -0.46
N VAL A 129 13.93 -2.49 -1.02
CA VAL A 129 13.81 -2.04 -2.41
C VAL A 129 15.06 -2.36 -3.23
N SER A 130 14.88 -2.74 -4.49
CA SER A 130 15.97 -2.94 -5.45
C SER A 130 15.53 -2.45 -6.84
N ASN A 131 16.32 -1.63 -7.51
CA ASN A 131 15.96 -1.09 -8.84
C ASN A 131 14.55 -0.44 -8.88
N LEU A 132 14.22 0.32 -7.82
CA LEU A 132 12.96 1.06 -7.72
C LEU A 132 13.19 2.51 -8.18
N SER A 133 12.42 2.96 -9.16
CA SER A 133 12.41 4.36 -9.61
C SER A 133 11.13 5.06 -9.15
N LEU A 134 11.26 6.24 -8.55
CA LEU A 134 10.14 7.07 -8.10
C LEU A 134 10.17 8.40 -8.87
N THR A 135 9.22 8.65 -9.77
CA THR A 135 9.21 9.84 -10.65
C THR A 135 7.87 10.56 -10.69
N GLY A 136 7.87 11.89 -10.71
CA GLY A 136 6.64 12.69 -10.84
C GLY A 136 5.63 12.52 -9.70
N ASN A 137 6.05 12.00 -8.54
CA ASN A 137 5.16 11.73 -7.42
C ASN A 137 4.98 12.95 -6.52
N SER A 138 3.80 13.12 -5.93
CA SER A 138 3.45 14.26 -5.07
C SER A 138 2.83 13.82 -3.75
N ALA A 139 3.17 14.53 -2.69
CA ALA A 139 2.65 14.37 -1.34
C ALA A 139 2.16 15.74 -0.86
N VAL A 140 0.84 15.92 -0.73
CA VAL A 140 0.22 17.22 -0.45
C VAL A 140 -0.54 17.15 0.86
N GLY A 141 -0.16 17.94 1.86
CA GLY A 141 -0.94 18.07 3.11
C GLY A 141 -2.33 18.67 2.85
N GLY A 142 -3.27 18.37 3.74
CA GLY A 142 -4.61 18.92 3.69
C GLY A 142 -4.66 20.36 4.20
N ASN A 143 -5.75 21.06 3.87
CA ASN A 143 -5.99 22.42 4.34
C ASN A 143 -6.59 22.42 5.77
N SER A 144 -6.33 23.49 6.53
CA SER A 144 -7.08 23.83 7.75
C SER A 144 -8.29 24.70 7.40
N GLY A 145 -9.45 24.41 7.98
CA GLY A 145 -10.69 25.16 7.80
C GLY A 145 -10.82 26.42 8.67
N GLY A 146 -9.82 26.74 9.49
CA GLY A 146 -9.81 27.93 10.35
C GLY A 146 -10.77 27.86 11.55
N GLY A 147 -11.38 26.69 11.81
CA GLY A 147 -12.31 26.49 12.91
C GLY A 147 -11.61 26.13 14.22
N THR A 148 -12.21 26.51 15.35
CA THR A 148 -11.76 26.11 16.70
C THR A 148 -12.09 24.65 17.06
N ALA A 149 -12.81 23.94 16.18
CA ALA A 149 -13.16 22.53 16.37
C ALA A 149 -11.90 21.66 16.29
N ALA A 150 -11.64 20.91 17.36
CA ALA A 150 -10.50 19.99 17.44
C ALA A 150 -10.70 18.79 16.49
N GLY A 151 -9.89 18.71 15.43
CA GLY A 151 -9.87 17.54 14.55
C GLY A 151 -8.96 17.71 13.34
N GLY A 152 -8.05 16.74 13.12
CA GLY A 152 -7.22 16.60 11.92
C GLY A 152 -7.99 15.98 10.76
N GLY A 153 -7.56 16.22 9.52
CA GLY A 153 -8.24 15.70 8.32
C GLY A 153 -7.93 14.25 7.92
N GLY A 154 -7.05 13.54 8.64
CA GLY A 154 -6.65 12.17 8.29
C GLY A 154 -6.01 12.03 6.88
N MET A 155 -5.75 10.80 6.45
CA MET A 155 -5.26 10.53 5.09
C MET A 155 -6.43 10.46 4.09
N GLY A 156 -6.50 11.38 3.13
CA GLY A 156 -7.39 11.28 1.96
C GLY A 156 -8.89 11.57 2.18
N GLY A 157 -9.33 12.07 3.33
CA GLY A 157 -10.75 12.33 3.64
C GLY A 157 -11.07 13.76 4.11
N ASN A 158 -12.34 14.15 4.14
CA ASN A 158 -12.75 15.36 4.88
C ASN A 158 -12.90 14.99 6.36
N ALA A 159 -12.49 15.86 7.29
CA ALA A 159 -12.64 15.60 8.72
C ALA A 159 -14.10 15.28 9.09
N GLY A 160 -14.30 14.13 9.73
CA GLY A 160 -15.48 13.87 10.55
C GLY A 160 -15.39 14.63 11.87
N THR A 161 -16.52 14.79 12.58
CA THR A 161 -16.61 15.53 13.86
C THR A 161 -15.84 14.92 15.03
N GLY A 162 -15.15 13.79 14.84
CA GLY A 162 -14.27 13.16 15.82
C GLY A 162 -12.81 13.22 15.37
N GLY A 163 -11.95 13.86 16.16
CA GLY A 163 -10.54 14.01 15.85
C GLY A 163 -9.79 12.67 15.83
N GLY A 164 -9.02 12.45 14.78
CA GLY A 164 -8.00 11.41 14.67
C GLY A 164 -7.18 11.63 13.41
N GLY A 165 -5.85 11.74 13.57
CA GLY A 165 -4.88 11.73 12.47
C GLY A 165 -4.58 10.32 12.03
#